data_AF-A0A9E4LBQ1-F1
#
_entry.id   AF-A0A9E4LBQ1-F1
#
_cell.length_a   1.000
_cell.length_b   1.000
_cell.length_c   1.000
_cell.angle_alpha   90.00
_cell.angle_beta   90.00
_cell.angle_gamma   90.00
#
_symmetry.space_group_name_H-M   'P 1'
#
loop_
_entity.id
_entity.type
_entity.pdbx_description
1 polymer ?
#
loop_
_entity_poly.entity_id
_entity_poly.type
_entity_poly.pdbx_seq_one_letter_code
_entity_poly.pdbx_strand_id
1 'polypeptide(L)'
;NFERFFEGTDKEYIQQIFRDASFEFEYRLPPTPKSATEVYGERIDATISNYCLPSLLKQQDTLEMSEPQFYMLSLLDVSGYVFVLTPRFIMHANRRDLRPIVRSHLLIPEVTVEQHEPEVDGLMKHLRPAIDAAWQSPGWPKSPNYDEEGNWRGPKQ
;
A
#
# COMPACT_ATOMS: atom_id res chain seq x y z
N ASN A 1 -25.80 7.99 -11.54
CA ASN A 1 -24.83 7.94 -12.65
C ASN A 1 -23.45 8.22 -12.09
N PHE A 2 -22.77 7.17 -11.61
CA PHE A 2 -21.39 7.20 -11.09
C PHE A 2 -20.48 6.39 -12.03
N GLU A 3 -20.62 6.61 -13.34
CA GLU A 3 -19.76 5.98 -14.34
C GLU A 3 -19.01 7.06 -15.10
N ARG A 4 -17.68 6.91 -15.10
CA ARG A 4 -16.63 7.67 -15.81
C ARG A 4 -16.14 8.97 -15.15
N PHE A 5 -15.16 8.80 -14.28
CA PHE A 5 -14.05 9.73 -14.11
C PHE A 5 -12.73 8.96 -14.01
N PHE A 6 -12.38 8.23 -15.07
CA PHE A 6 -11.09 7.55 -15.21
C PHE A 6 -10.54 7.76 -16.63
N GLU A 7 -10.29 9.01 -17.00
CA GLU A 7 -9.49 9.33 -18.18
C GLU A 7 -8.23 10.04 -17.69
N GLY A 8 -7.08 9.35 -17.78
CA GLY A 8 -5.79 10.03 -17.63
C GLY A 8 -4.63 9.27 -16.99
N THR A 9 -4.77 8.03 -16.51
CA THR A 9 -3.63 7.31 -15.92
C THR A 9 -3.35 6.00 -16.64
N ASP A 10 -2.27 5.97 -17.42
CA ASP A 10 -1.59 4.76 -17.93
C ASP A 10 -1.04 3.84 -16.81
N LYS A 11 -1.70 3.71 -15.65
CA LYS A 11 -1.11 3.12 -14.46
C LYS A 11 -2.02 2.14 -13.74
N GLU A 12 -1.41 1.01 -13.41
CA GLU A 12 -1.82 -0.28 -12.81
C GLU A 12 -2.67 -0.23 -11.52
N TYR A 13 -3.50 0.79 -11.29
CA TYR A 13 -4.23 0.99 -10.04
C TYR A 13 -5.71 1.23 -10.31
N ILE A 14 -6.60 0.52 -9.60
CA ILE A 14 -8.03 0.81 -9.57
C ILE A 14 -8.35 1.37 -8.19
N GLN A 15 -8.96 2.55 -8.15
CA GLN A 15 -9.49 3.16 -6.94
C GLN A 15 -11.01 2.98 -6.93
N GLN A 16 -11.56 2.32 -5.91
CA GLN A 16 -12.99 2.22 -5.68
C GLN A 16 -13.38 3.09 -4.48
N ILE A 17 -14.46 3.86 -4.65
CA ILE A 17 -15.06 4.68 -3.60
C ILE A 17 -16.45 4.11 -3.34
N PHE A 18 -16.70 3.64 -2.12
CA PHE A 18 -18.01 3.15 -1.71
C PHE A 18 -18.85 4.26 -1.08
N ARG A 19 -20.17 4.06 -1.03
CA ARG A 19 -21.13 5.06 -0.52
C ARG A 19 -21.01 5.35 0.98
N ASP A 20 -20.30 4.51 1.71
CA ASP A 20 -20.07 4.60 3.16
C ASP A 20 -18.75 5.29 3.52
N ALA A 21 -18.18 6.07 2.58
CA ALA A 21 -16.87 6.70 2.73
C ALA A 21 -15.69 5.72 2.84
N SER A 22 -15.88 4.43 2.53
CA SER A 22 -14.77 3.49 2.43
C SER A 22 -14.08 3.59 1.07
N PHE A 23 -12.76 3.39 1.10
CA PHE A 23 -11.90 3.45 -0.06
C PHE A 23 -11.14 2.13 -0.23
N GLU A 24 -11.13 1.64 -1.45
CA GLU A 24 -10.33 0.49 -1.84
C GLU A 24 -9.36 0.87 -2.95
N PHE A 25 -8.10 0.48 -2.76
CA PHE A 25 -7.06 0.59 -3.77
C PHE A 25 -6.63 -0.80 -4.18
N GLU A 26 -6.86 -1.13 -5.45
CA GLU A 26 -6.36 -2.33 -6.07
C GLU A 26 -5.09 -1.97 -6.83
N TYR A 27 -3.93 -2.40 -6.32
CA TYR A 27 -2.71 -2.41 -7.11
C TYR A 27 -2.56 -3.77 -7.79
N ARG A 28 -2.60 -3.80 -9.13
CA ARG A 28 -2.24 -5.00 -9.88
C ARG A 28 -0.75 -5.01 -10.15
N LEU A 29 -0.07 -5.94 -9.49
CA LEU A 29 1.30 -6.26 -9.85
C LEU A 29 1.32 -6.85 -11.27
N PRO A 30 2.21 -6.39 -12.16
CA PRO A 30 2.30 -6.94 -13.50
C PRO A 30 2.63 -8.45 -13.42
N PRO A 31 2.03 -9.29 -14.29
CA PRO A 31 2.34 -10.71 -14.33
C PRO A 31 3.79 -10.90 -14.78
N THR A 32 4.64 -11.43 -13.91
CA THR A 32 6.06 -11.68 -14.22
C THR A 32 6.35 -13.17 -14.46
N PRO A 33 7.38 -13.50 -15.26
CA PRO A 33 7.60 -14.89 -15.68
C PRO A 33 8.35 -15.71 -14.60
N LYS A 34 7.68 -16.75 -14.10
CA LYS A 34 8.23 -18.06 -13.65
C LYS A 34 9.56 -18.07 -12.85
N SER A 35 9.56 -17.42 -11.69
CA SER A 35 10.21 -17.83 -10.42
C SER A 35 9.67 -16.86 -9.36
N ALA A 36 9.81 -17.11 -8.06
CA ALA A 36 9.19 -16.29 -7.00
C ALA A 36 9.22 -14.79 -7.37
N THR A 37 8.04 -14.21 -7.60
CA THR A 37 7.97 -12.87 -8.19
C THR A 37 8.47 -11.89 -7.15
N GLU A 38 9.64 -11.33 -7.39
CA GLU A 38 10.23 -10.30 -6.55
C GLU A 38 9.37 -9.04 -6.69
N VAL A 39 8.72 -8.64 -5.60
CA VAL A 39 8.11 -7.33 -5.46
C VAL A 39 9.04 -6.49 -4.63
N TYR A 40 9.41 -5.35 -5.18
CA TYR A 40 10.10 -4.31 -4.42
C TYR A 40 9.09 -3.76 -3.42
N GLY A 41 9.21 -4.13 -2.15
CA GLY A 41 8.25 -3.72 -1.11
C GLY A 41 8.19 -2.19 -0.98
N GLU A 42 9.32 -1.53 -1.23
CA GLU A 42 9.43 -0.08 -1.36
C GLU A 42 8.47 0.53 -2.42
N ARG A 43 8.15 -0.22 -3.49
CA ARG A 43 7.18 0.22 -4.50
C ARG A 43 5.77 0.23 -3.95
N ILE A 44 5.41 -0.65 -3.01
CA ILE A 44 4.08 -0.63 -2.40
C ILE A 44 3.95 0.63 -1.57
N ASP A 45 4.88 0.88 -0.65
CA ASP A 45 4.81 2.06 0.21
C ASP A 45 4.88 3.36 -0.63
N ALA A 46 5.77 3.41 -1.63
CA ALA A 46 5.89 4.55 -2.55
C ALA A 46 4.62 4.75 -3.39
N THR A 47 3.97 3.67 -3.82
CA THR A 47 2.70 3.76 -4.54
C THR A 47 1.63 4.40 -3.67
N ILE A 48 1.51 3.93 -2.43
CA ILE A 48 0.52 4.42 -1.49
C ILE A 48 0.78 5.92 -1.24
N SER A 49 2.00 6.28 -0.84
CA SER A 49 2.34 7.65 -0.47
C SER A 49 2.33 8.63 -1.65
N ASN A 50 2.83 8.22 -2.83
CA ASN A 50 3.07 9.16 -3.93
C ASN A 50 1.90 9.24 -4.92
N TYR A 51 1.03 8.23 -4.96
CA TYR A 51 -0.05 8.16 -5.95
C TYR A 51 -1.43 7.98 -5.31
N CYS A 52 -1.60 7.00 -4.43
CA CYS A 52 -2.93 6.69 -3.87
C CYS A 52 -3.42 7.80 -2.93
N LEU A 53 -2.65 8.11 -1.88
CA LEU A 53 -3.07 9.08 -0.87
C LEU A 53 -3.22 10.51 -1.40
N PRO A 54 -2.33 11.04 -2.26
CA PRO A 54 -2.53 12.39 -2.81
C PRO A 54 -3.82 12.52 -3.64
N SER A 55 -4.15 11.50 -4.45
CA SER A 55 -5.40 11.48 -5.21
C SER A 55 -6.62 11.40 -4.29
N LEU A 56 -6.49 10.63 -3.22
CA LEU A 56 -7.52 10.42 -2.22
C LEU A 56 -7.86 11.70 -1.46
N LEU A 57 -6.84 12.37 -0.92
CA LEU A 57 -6.99 13.62 -0.16
C LEU A 57 -7.65 14.69 -1.03
N LYS A 58 -7.23 14.82 -2.30
CA LYS A 58 -7.87 15.72 -3.26
C LYS A 58 -9.36 15.41 -3.48
N GLN A 59 -9.75 14.15 -3.48
CA GLN A 59 -11.14 13.75 -3.62
C GLN A 59 -11.95 14.01 -2.36
N GLN A 60 -11.37 13.83 -1.17
CA GLN A 60 -12.03 14.12 0.11
C GLN A 60 -12.46 15.59 0.19
N ASP A 61 -11.60 16.51 -0.24
CA ASP A 61 -11.91 17.95 -0.33
C ASP A 61 -13.11 18.24 -1.24
N THR A 62 -13.27 17.46 -2.31
CA THR A 62 -14.33 17.65 -3.30
C THR A 62 -15.66 17.01 -2.85
N LEU A 63 -15.58 15.94 -2.06
CA LEU A 63 -16.71 15.10 -1.69
C LEU A 63 -17.26 15.40 -0.29
N GLU A 64 -16.74 16.41 0.40
CA GLU A 64 -17.16 16.83 1.75
C GLU A 64 -17.30 15.63 2.71
N MET A 65 -16.31 14.75 2.70
CA MET A 65 -16.41 13.47 3.40
C MET A 65 -16.45 13.67 4.92
N SER A 66 -17.43 13.02 5.55
CA SER A 66 -17.61 13.07 7.00
C SER A 66 -16.65 12.12 7.71
N GLU A 67 -16.18 12.56 8.88
CA GLU A 67 -15.43 11.73 9.83
C GLU A 67 -16.36 10.75 10.58
N PRO A 68 -15.86 9.59 11.07
CA PRO A 68 -14.50 9.06 10.86
C PRO A 68 -14.34 8.43 9.47
N GLN A 69 -13.09 8.37 9.00
CA GLN A 69 -12.73 7.78 7.70
C GLN A 69 -12.14 6.37 7.88
N PHE A 70 -12.49 5.45 6.97
CA PHE A 70 -12.04 4.06 7.02
C PHE A 70 -11.16 3.74 5.81
N TYR A 71 -9.98 3.20 6.09
CA TYR A 71 -8.98 2.85 5.09
C TYR A 71 -8.69 1.36 5.14
N MET A 72 -8.79 0.70 3.99
CA MET A 72 -8.47 -0.72 3.86
C MET A 72 -7.35 -0.92 2.83
N LEU A 73 -6.42 -1.81 3.16
CA LEU A 73 -5.36 -2.24 2.26
C LEU A 73 -5.54 -3.73 1.93
N SER A 74 -5.59 -4.03 0.64
CA SER A 74 -5.69 -5.39 0.15
C SER A 74 -4.58 -5.64 -0.88
N LEU A 75 -3.88 -6.77 -0.75
CA LEU A 75 -2.96 -7.27 -1.77
C LEU A 75 -3.56 -8.54 -2.37
N LEU A 76 -3.90 -8.50 -3.65
CA LEU A 76 -4.59 -9.60 -4.35
C LEU A 76 -3.62 -10.38 -5.23
N ASP A 77 -3.86 -11.69 -5.36
CA ASP A 77 -3.08 -12.61 -6.17
C ASP A 77 -1.57 -12.59 -5.87
N VAL A 78 -1.21 -12.40 -4.61
CA VAL A 78 0.17 -12.26 -4.12
C VAL A 78 0.82 -13.56 -3.66
N SER A 79 0.19 -14.73 -3.88
CA SER A 79 0.78 -16.01 -3.51
C SER A 79 2.10 -16.25 -4.28
N GLY A 80 3.16 -16.58 -3.55
CA GLY A 80 4.49 -16.84 -4.11
C GLY A 80 5.35 -15.59 -4.33
N TYR A 81 4.82 -14.40 -4.04
CA TYR A 81 5.56 -13.15 -4.11
C TYR A 81 6.47 -12.98 -2.89
N VAL A 82 7.64 -12.36 -3.08
CA VAL A 82 8.57 -12.01 -2.00
C VAL A 82 8.78 -10.50 -1.97
N PHE A 83 8.93 -9.92 -0.77
CA PHE A 83 9.31 -8.51 -0.65
C PHE A 83 10.82 -8.36 -0.64
N VAL A 84 11.31 -7.53 -1.55
CA VAL A 84 12.71 -7.13 -1.66
C VAL A 84 12.84 -5.66 -1.28
N LEU A 85 13.86 -5.35 -0.46
CA LEU A 85 14.13 -3.96 -0.05
C LEU A 85 14.81 -3.12 -1.11
N THR A 86 15.82 -3.64 -1.82
CA THR A 86 16.55 -2.94 -2.89
C THR A 86 17.25 -3.96 -3.78
N PRO A 87 17.68 -3.60 -5.00
CA PRO A 87 18.56 -4.45 -5.81
C PRO A 87 19.86 -4.86 -5.08
N ARG A 88 20.42 -3.96 -4.23
CA ARG A 88 21.58 -4.26 -3.39
C ARG A 88 21.26 -5.28 -2.30
N PHE A 89 20.05 -5.26 -1.76
CA PHE A 89 19.59 -6.28 -0.82
C PHE A 89 19.61 -7.66 -1.47
N ILE A 90 19.17 -7.80 -2.73
CA ILE A 90 19.23 -9.09 -3.45
C ILE A 90 20.67 -9.61 -3.59
N MET A 91 21.65 -8.73 -3.80
CA MET A 91 23.05 -9.16 -3.97
C MET A 91 23.67 -9.74 -2.70
N HIS A 92 23.19 -9.33 -1.52
CA HIS A 92 23.77 -9.74 -0.23
C HIS A 92 22.86 -10.62 0.61
N ALA A 93 21.55 -10.60 0.36
CA ALA A 93 20.60 -11.47 1.01
C ALA A 93 20.73 -12.88 0.45
N ASN A 94 20.79 -13.86 1.33
CA ASN A 94 20.66 -15.24 0.91
C ASN A 94 19.24 -15.40 0.37
N ARG A 95 19.05 -15.80 -0.90
CA ARG A 95 17.71 -16.01 -1.48
C ARG A 95 16.83 -16.98 -0.65
N ARG A 96 17.46 -17.79 0.20
CA ARG A 96 16.82 -18.70 1.16
C ARG A 96 16.15 -17.98 2.34
N ASP A 97 16.54 -16.74 2.62
CA ASP A 97 15.99 -15.93 3.71
C ASP A 97 14.74 -15.16 3.28
N LEU A 98 14.51 -15.02 1.96
CA LEU A 98 13.28 -14.47 1.41
C LEU A 98 12.15 -15.48 1.60
N ARG A 99 11.12 -15.10 2.36
CA ARG A 99 9.94 -15.95 2.57
C ARG A 99 8.83 -15.49 1.64
N PRO A 100 8.34 -16.37 0.75
CA PRO A 100 7.21 -16.02 -0.12
C PRO A 100 5.94 -15.88 0.71
N ILE A 101 5.08 -14.96 0.28
CA ILE A 101 3.72 -14.84 0.78
C ILE A 101 2.98 -16.13 0.42
N VAL A 102 2.41 -16.79 1.43
CA VAL A 102 1.72 -18.09 1.26
C VAL A 102 0.27 -17.90 0.85
N ARG A 103 -0.34 -16.76 1.19
CA ARG A 103 -1.76 -16.49 0.92
C ARG A 103 -1.94 -15.87 -0.47
N SER A 104 -2.97 -16.30 -1.19
CA SER A 104 -3.32 -15.67 -2.48
C SER A 104 -3.80 -14.23 -2.31
N HIS A 105 -4.57 -13.96 -1.25
CA HIS A 105 -5.04 -12.62 -0.93
C HIS A 105 -4.64 -12.26 0.50
N LEU A 106 -4.11 -11.05 0.67
CA LEU A 106 -3.85 -10.44 1.96
C LEU A 106 -4.86 -9.32 2.15
N LEU A 107 -5.90 -9.62 2.93
CA LEU A 107 -6.88 -8.65 3.40
C LEU A 107 -6.36 -8.12 4.73
N ILE A 108 -5.97 -6.86 4.76
CA ILE A 108 -5.40 -6.24 5.96
C ILE A 108 -6.52 -5.54 6.72
N PRO A 109 -6.56 -5.65 8.07
CA PRO A 109 -7.57 -4.99 8.87
C PRO A 109 -7.69 -3.50 8.56
N GLU A 110 -8.91 -2.98 8.63
CA GLU A 110 -9.19 -1.57 8.42
C GLU A 110 -8.47 -0.69 9.44
N VAL A 111 -8.13 0.53 9.01
CA VAL A 111 -7.61 1.59 9.87
C VAL A 111 -8.65 2.69 9.91
N THR A 112 -9.12 2.99 11.13
CA THR A 112 -10.03 4.12 11.39
C THR A 112 -9.21 5.37 11.68
N VAL A 113 -9.52 6.45 10.96
CA VAL A 113 -8.95 7.78 11.18
C VAL A 113 -10.09 8.67 11.66
N GLU A 114 -10.05 9.00 12.96
CA GLU A 114 -11.12 9.72 13.66
C GLU A 114 -11.24 11.19 13.25
N GLN A 115 -10.12 11.80 12.84
CA GLN A 115 -10.05 13.21 12.47
C GLN A 115 -9.39 13.34 11.12
N HIS A 116 -9.90 14.23 10.27
CA HIS A 116 -9.37 14.47 8.95
C HIS A 116 -7.87 14.80 9.02
N GLU A 117 -7.09 14.06 8.23
CA GLU A 117 -5.66 14.22 8.11
C GLU A 117 -5.34 14.73 6.69
N PRO A 118 -5.08 16.04 6.53
CA PRO A 118 -4.89 16.65 5.22
C PRO A 118 -3.52 16.34 4.61
N GLU A 119 -2.55 15.84 5.39
CA GLU A 119 -1.20 15.58 4.92
C GLU A 119 -0.95 14.09 4.69
N VAL A 120 -0.29 13.77 3.57
CA VAL A 120 0.10 12.40 3.22
C VAL A 120 0.93 11.76 4.34
N ASP A 121 1.88 12.50 4.90
CA ASP A 121 2.79 11.96 5.92
C ASP A 121 2.06 11.65 7.23
N GLY A 122 1.10 12.52 7.61
CA GLY A 122 0.20 12.27 8.73
C GLY A 122 -0.66 11.03 8.48
N LEU A 123 -1.25 10.92 7.29
CA LEU A 123 -2.10 9.79 6.95
C LEU A 123 -1.30 8.48 6.89
N MET A 124 -0.07 8.51 6.36
CA MET A 124 0.86 7.38 6.38
C MET A 124 1.20 6.93 7.80
N LYS A 125 1.25 7.84 8.77
CA LYS A 125 1.43 7.50 10.19
C LYS A 125 0.23 6.73 10.74
N HIS A 126 -0.99 7.15 10.41
CA HIS A 126 -2.20 6.40 10.76
C HIS A 126 -2.24 5.01 10.11
N LEU A 127 -1.85 4.92 8.83
CA LEU A 127 -1.87 3.67 8.06
C LEU A 127 -0.74 2.70 8.39
N ARG A 128 0.22 3.09 9.26
CA ARG A 128 1.36 2.26 9.64
C ARG A 128 0.99 0.83 10.05
N PRO A 129 -0.03 0.58 10.89
CA PRO A 129 -0.37 -0.80 11.29
C PRO A 129 -0.72 -1.69 10.09
N ALA A 130 -1.43 -1.13 9.10
CA ALA A 130 -1.79 -1.87 7.89
C ALA A 130 -0.56 -2.11 6.98
N ILE A 131 0.31 -1.10 6.84
CA ILE A 131 1.55 -1.22 6.06
C ILE A 131 2.50 -2.23 6.71
N ASP A 132 2.71 -2.16 8.02
CA ASP A 132 3.56 -3.11 8.76
C ASP A 132 3.01 -4.54 8.63
N ALA A 133 1.68 -4.73 8.67
CA ALA A 133 1.05 -6.04 8.44
C ALA A 133 1.32 -6.58 7.02
N ALA A 134 1.34 -5.71 6.00
CA ALA A 134 1.71 -6.10 4.64
C ALA A 134 3.16 -6.62 4.60
N TRP A 135 4.10 -5.88 5.18
CA TRP A 135 5.53 -6.25 5.25
C TRP A 135 5.77 -7.54 6.06
N GLN A 136 5.00 -7.75 7.12
CA GLN A 136 5.10 -8.94 7.95
C GLN A 136 4.66 -10.22 7.24
N SER A 137 3.83 -10.12 6.19
CA SER A 137 3.32 -11.29 5.49
C SER A 137 4.39 -12.12 4.76
N PRO A 138 5.42 -11.54 4.10
CA PRO A 138 6.63 -12.25 3.66
C PRO A 138 7.73 -12.33 4.74
N GLY A 139 7.40 -12.12 6.02
CA GLY A 139 8.31 -12.36 7.14
C GLY A 139 9.27 -11.21 7.48
N TRP A 140 9.05 -9.99 6.98
CA TRP A 140 9.77 -8.82 7.49
C TRP A 140 9.23 -8.42 8.88
N PRO A 141 10.04 -7.79 9.73
CA PRO A 141 9.54 -7.32 11.03
C PRO A 141 8.53 -6.16 10.90
N LYS A 142 8.73 -5.25 9.94
CA LYS A 142 7.95 -4.03 9.69
C LYS A 142 8.42 -3.32 8.41
N SER A 143 7.73 -2.27 7.97
CA SER A 143 8.20 -1.39 6.89
C SER A 143 9.50 -0.65 7.30
N PRO A 144 10.48 -0.54 6.39
CA PRO A 144 11.74 0.17 6.62
C PRO A 144 11.61 1.70 6.54
N ASN A 145 10.44 2.22 6.14
CA ASN A 145 10.21 3.61 5.77
C ASN A 145 9.61 4.45 6.91
N TYR A 146 9.54 3.89 8.12
CA TYR A 146 9.18 4.60 9.33
C TYR A 146 10.39 4.73 10.25
N ASP A 147 10.44 5.83 11.01
CA ASP A 147 11.40 5.98 12.09
C ASP A 147 11.03 5.20 13.36
N GLU A 148 11.83 5.34 14.41
CA GLU A 148 11.61 4.69 15.70
C GLU A 148 10.36 5.22 16.43
N GLU A 149 10.01 6.48 16.17
CA GLU A 149 8.82 7.16 16.71
C GLU A 149 7.55 6.86 15.89
N GLY A 150 7.71 6.23 14.72
CA GLY A 150 6.64 5.90 13.79
C GLY A 150 6.26 7.00 12.82
N ASN A 151 7.07 8.03 12.67
CA ASN A 151 6.88 9.02 11.63
C ASN A 151 7.33 8.44 10.28
N TRP A 152 6.58 8.78 9.24
CA TRP A 152 6.89 8.42 7.86
C TRP A 152 8.16 9.15 7.40
N ARG A 153 9.11 8.41 6.80
CA ARG A 153 10.38 8.96 6.26
C ARG A 153 10.39 9.05 4.74
N GLY A 154 9.34 8.60 4.07
CA GLY A 154 9.35 8.40 2.62
C GLY A 154 9.98 7.06 2.22
N PRO A 155 9.75 6.61 0.97
CA PRO A 155 10.42 5.44 0.44
C PRO A 155 11.93 5.72 0.34
N LYS A 156 12.75 4.78 0.82
CA LYS A 156 14.21 4.85 0.63
C LYS A 156 14.53 4.77 -0.87
N GLN A 157 15.30 5.73 -1.38
CA GLN A 157 15.84 5.73 -2.76
C GLN A 157 17.12 4.90 -2.87
#